data_AF-A0A948CBS8-F1
#
_entry.id   AF-A0A948CBS8-F1
#
_cell.length_a   1.000
_cell.length_b   1.000
_cell.length_c   1.000
_cell.angle_alpha   90.00
_cell.angle_beta   90.00
_cell.angle_gamma   90.00
#
_symmetry.space_group_name_H-M   'P 1'
#
loop_
_entity.id
_entity.type
_entity.pdbx_description
1 polymer ?
#
loop_
_entity_poly.entity_id
_entity_poly.type
_entity_poly.pdbx_seq_one_letter_code
_entity_poly.pdbx_strand_id
1 'polypeptide(L)'
;MSVNRRWSLPGLVLVVGCALAACGSDDAGVVAASDESPSSSPSSGATQSESPESPESTPAETDVPAGAPACADVWEAGAKLPRTYSGCVEAGDYVKRDVLECSSGQRIVRFDEAYWAALGGTIKQAATTPLKKDADYVDFVVNCRA
;
A
#
# COMPACT_ATOMS: atom_id res chain seq x y z
N MET A 1 -41.61 -7.88 -3.70
CA MET A 1 -41.36 -8.11 -5.14
C MET A 1 -39.90 -8.50 -5.30
N SER A 2 -39.62 -9.80 -5.27
CA SER A 2 -38.26 -10.35 -5.38
C SER A 2 -38.01 -10.73 -6.82
N VAL A 3 -36.96 -10.17 -7.44
CA VAL A 3 -36.54 -10.55 -8.80
C VAL A 3 -35.20 -11.26 -8.69
N ASN A 4 -35.26 -12.59 -8.68
CA ASN A 4 -34.13 -13.50 -8.74
C ASN A 4 -33.45 -13.41 -10.12
N ARG A 5 -32.20 -12.96 -10.20
CA ARG A 5 -31.38 -13.12 -11.43
C ARG A 5 -30.45 -14.32 -11.30
N ARG A 6 -30.95 -15.46 -11.76
CA ARG A 6 -30.17 -16.64 -12.12
C ARG A 6 -29.59 -16.42 -13.51
N TRP A 7 -28.27 -16.36 -13.64
CA TRP A 7 -27.59 -16.54 -14.93
C TRP A 7 -26.73 -17.80 -14.86
N SER A 8 -27.19 -18.84 -15.57
CA SER A 8 -26.43 -20.05 -15.89
C SER A 8 -25.72 -19.89 -17.23
N LEU A 9 -24.50 -20.44 -17.27
CA LEU A 9 -23.48 -20.50 -18.33
C LEU A 9 -23.92 -21.28 -19.58
N PRO A 10 -23.24 -21.16 -20.74
CA PRO A 10 -22.08 -22.04 -21.03
C PRO A 10 -20.98 -21.41 -21.94
N GLY A 11 -19.74 -21.92 -21.88
CA GLY A 11 -18.69 -21.47 -22.80
C GLY A 11 -17.31 -22.08 -22.58
N LEU A 12 -17.18 -23.34 -22.99
CA LEU A 12 -15.98 -24.17 -23.06
C LEU A 12 -14.95 -23.63 -24.08
N VAL A 13 -13.67 -23.47 -23.70
CA VAL A 13 -12.49 -23.67 -24.59
C VAL A 13 -11.28 -24.15 -23.78
N LEU A 14 -10.64 -25.19 -24.30
CA LEU A 14 -9.55 -26.00 -23.78
C LEU A 14 -8.30 -25.73 -24.63
N VAL A 15 -7.15 -25.36 -24.02
CA VAL A 15 -5.80 -25.33 -24.65
C VAL A 15 -4.78 -25.70 -23.56
N VAL A 16 -4.39 -26.97 -23.41
CA VAL A 16 -3.20 -27.63 -24.01
C VAL A 16 -1.87 -26.87 -23.82
N GLY A 17 -1.19 -27.20 -22.72
CA GLY A 17 0.24 -27.50 -22.55
C GLY A 17 1.34 -26.80 -23.36
N CYS A 18 2.28 -26.19 -22.62
CA CYS A 18 3.71 -26.22 -22.93
C CYS A 18 4.49 -26.57 -21.66
N ALA A 19 5.19 -27.69 -21.67
CA ALA A 19 6.14 -28.10 -20.65
C ALA A 19 7.43 -27.29 -20.77
N LEU A 20 7.86 -26.64 -19.69
CA LEU A 20 9.19 -26.04 -19.58
C LEU A 20 10.15 -27.08 -18.99
N ALA A 21 10.82 -27.81 -19.88
CA ALA A 21 12.06 -28.52 -19.57
C ALA A 21 13.20 -27.75 -20.24
N ALA A 22 14.06 -27.10 -19.44
CA ALA A 22 15.39 -26.55 -19.74
C ALA A 22 15.65 -25.42 -18.72
N CYS A 23 16.82 -25.15 -18.16
CA CYS A 23 18.16 -25.73 -18.19
C CYS A 23 18.90 -24.95 -17.09
N GLY A 24 19.75 -25.59 -16.29
CA GLY A 24 20.54 -24.91 -15.26
C GLY A 24 21.47 -25.86 -14.56
N SER A 25 22.46 -26.35 -15.30
CA SER A 25 23.56 -27.19 -14.82
C SER A 25 24.54 -26.40 -13.95
N ASP A 26 24.99 -27.09 -12.90
CA ASP A 26 26.31 -27.09 -12.25
C ASP A 26 27.09 -25.79 -12.07
N ASP A 27 27.32 -25.43 -10.79
CA ASP A 27 28.59 -24.84 -10.38
C ASP A 27 29.22 -25.67 -9.25
N ALA A 28 30.48 -25.99 -9.48
CA ALA A 28 31.30 -26.91 -8.73
C ALA A 28 31.60 -26.41 -7.31
N GLY A 29 31.79 -27.37 -6.40
CA GLY A 29 32.20 -27.09 -5.04
C GLY A 29 33.59 -26.44 -4.95
N VAL A 30 33.77 -25.65 -3.90
CA VAL A 30 35.04 -25.59 -3.16
C VAL A 30 34.71 -25.45 -1.67
N VAL A 31 35.11 -26.47 -0.90
CA VAL A 31 35.33 -26.34 0.53
C VAL A 31 36.59 -25.48 0.72
N ALA A 32 36.46 -24.37 1.42
CA ALA A 32 37.61 -23.65 1.95
C ALA A 32 37.25 -23.22 3.38
N ALA A 33 37.70 -24.04 4.33
CA ALA A 33 37.90 -23.60 5.69
C ALA A 33 39.00 -22.53 5.68
N SER A 34 38.75 -21.39 6.33
CA SER A 34 39.78 -20.55 6.93
C SER A 34 39.15 -19.75 8.05
N ASP A 35 39.52 -20.20 9.24
CA ASP A 35 39.59 -19.48 10.50
C ASP A 35 40.39 -18.20 10.33
N GLU A 36 39.83 -17.03 10.68
CA GLU A 36 40.58 -16.01 11.42
C GLU A 36 39.63 -14.89 11.90
N SER A 37 39.55 -14.72 13.21
CA SER A 37 39.05 -13.50 13.85
C SER A 37 40.20 -12.49 13.96
N PRO A 38 39.95 -11.22 13.61
CA PRO A 38 40.54 -10.15 14.40
C PRO A 38 39.48 -9.22 14.97
N SER A 39 39.52 -9.15 16.30
CA SER A 39 38.93 -8.10 17.11
C SER A 39 39.54 -6.75 16.73
N SER A 40 38.70 -5.75 16.50
CA SER A 40 39.13 -4.34 16.45
C SER A 40 37.98 -3.44 16.89
N SER A 41 38.00 -3.09 18.17
CA SER A 41 37.34 -1.89 18.68
C SER A 41 38.28 -0.70 18.55
N PRO A 42 37.76 0.45 18.13
CA PRO A 42 38.06 1.67 18.88
C PRO A 42 36.80 2.41 19.35
N SER A 43 36.88 2.88 20.60
CA SER A 43 36.00 3.86 21.22
C SER A 43 36.21 5.26 20.63
N SER A 44 35.16 6.07 20.55
CA SER A 44 35.05 7.41 21.20
C SER A 44 34.13 8.39 20.44
N GLY A 45 33.35 9.17 21.20
CA GLY A 45 32.77 10.47 20.80
C GLY A 45 31.28 10.40 20.46
N ALA A 46 30.35 10.52 21.42
CA ALA A 46 29.89 11.74 22.11
C ALA A 46 29.15 12.74 21.19
N THR A 47 28.03 13.26 21.73
CA THR A 47 27.14 14.35 21.27
C THR A 47 26.32 14.04 20.00
N GLN A 48 25.00 14.25 19.93
CA GLN A 48 24.13 15.19 20.63
C GLN A 48 22.70 14.65 20.68
N SER A 49 22.01 14.91 21.79
CA SER A 49 20.55 14.94 21.86
C SER A 49 20.02 15.90 20.80
N GLU A 50 19.17 15.40 19.92
CA GLU A 50 17.94 16.10 19.55
C GLU A 50 16.83 15.05 19.51
N SER A 51 16.00 15.08 20.54
CA SER A 51 14.69 14.45 20.52
C SER A 51 13.95 15.09 19.36
N PRO A 52 13.45 14.35 18.34
CA PRO A 52 12.39 14.91 17.54
C PRO A 52 11.21 15.07 18.50
N GLU A 53 10.94 16.30 18.93
CA GLU A 53 9.62 16.69 19.38
C GLU A 53 8.66 16.16 18.33
N SER A 54 7.93 15.11 18.72
CA SER A 54 6.74 14.70 17.99
C SER A 54 5.89 15.97 17.88
N PRO A 55 5.57 16.46 16.66
CA PRO A 55 4.67 17.59 16.57
C PRO A 55 3.37 17.15 17.23
N GLU A 56 3.10 17.70 18.41
CA GLU A 56 1.82 17.65 19.06
C GLU A 56 0.86 18.25 18.04
N SER A 57 0.16 17.37 17.31
CA SER A 57 -0.77 17.77 16.28
C SER A 57 -1.97 18.33 17.02
N THR A 58 -1.89 19.62 17.34
CA THR A 58 -3.06 20.40 17.69
C THR A 58 -4.10 20.11 16.60
N PRO A 59 -5.30 19.62 16.94
CA PRO A 59 -6.36 19.47 15.95
C PRO A 59 -6.69 20.87 15.47
N ALA A 60 -6.08 21.28 14.35
CA ALA A 60 -6.50 22.46 13.65
C ALA A 60 -7.96 22.19 13.25
N GLU A 61 -8.89 22.99 13.79
CA GLU A 61 -10.25 23.09 13.25
C GLU A 61 -10.09 23.31 11.75
N THR A 62 -10.22 22.23 10.99
CA THR A 62 -9.94 22.23 9.57
C THR A 62 -11.21 22.74 8.94
N ASP A 63 -11.25 24.05 8.72
CA ASP A 63 -12.30 24.73 7.97
C ASP A 63 -12.64 23.88 6.74
N VAL A 64 -13.87 23.36 6.71
CA VAL A 64 -14.29 22.41 5.69
C VAL A 64 -14.26 23.15 4.36
N PRO A 65 -13.35 22.80 3.43
CA PRO A 65 -13.24 23.54 2.19
C PRO A 65 -14.56 23.44 1.43
N ALA A 66 -15.06 24.58 0.97
CA ALA A 66 -16.32 24.66 0.24
C ALA A 66 -16.30 23.70 -0.96
N GLY A 67 -17.27 22.79 -1.02
CA GLY A 67 -17.37 21.80 -2.10
C GLY A 67 -16.54 20.52 -1.89
N ALA A 68 -16.01 20.26 -0.69
CA ALA A 68 -15.45 18.96 -0.35
C ALA A 68 -16.50 17.85 -0.51
N PRO A 69 -16.19 16.73 -1.20
CA PRO A 69 -17.12 15.64 -1.39
C PRO A 69 -17.32 14.84 -0.11
N ALA A 70 -18.45 14.13 0.03
CA ALA A 70 -18.63 13.19 1.13
C ALA A 70 -17.67 11.99 0.95
N CYS A 71 -17.14 11.46 2.05
CA CYS A 71 -16.21 10.33 1.98
C CYS A 71 -16.85 9.09 1.33
N ALA A 72 -18.13 8.83 1.62
CA ALA A 72 -18.89 7.73 1.04
C ALA A 72 -19.06 7.84 -0.48
N ASP A 73 -19.10 9.06 -1.04
CA ASP A 73 -19.24 9.26 -2.50
C ASP A 73 -17.90 9.10 -3.24
N VAL A 74 -16.78 9.25 -2.53
CA VAL A 74 -15.45 9.11 -3.13
C VAL A 74 -14.93 7.69 -3.00
N TRP A 75 -15.09 7.08 -1.83
CA TRP A 75 -14.45 5.80 -1.47
C TRP A 75 -15.30 4.59 -1.85
N GLU A 76 -15.57 4.46 -3.14
CA GLU A 76 -16.25 3.30 -3.72
C GLU A 76 -15.26 2.33 -4.37
N ALA A 77 -15.36 1.04 -4.06
CA ALA A 77 -14.50 0.02 -4.66
C ALA A 77 -14.68 -0.02 -6.19
N GLY A 78 -13.57 0.02 -6.93
CA GLY A 78 -13.57 0.04 -8.39
C GLY A 78 -13.75 1.43 -9.00
N ALA A 79 -14.12 2.45 -8.23
CA ALA A 79 -14.15 3.83 -8.70
C ALA A 79 -12.73 4.39 -8.87
N LYS A 80 -12.62 5.55 -9.52
CA LYS A 80 -11.34 6.22 -9.76
C LYS A 80 -11.13 7.36 -8.78
N LEU A 81 -10.05 7.31 -8.02
CA LEU A 81 -9.68 8.39 -7.12
C LEU A 81 -9.14 9.58 -7.92
N PRO A 82 -9.70 10.80 -7.80
CA PRO A 82 -9.18 11.97 -8.51
C PRO A 82 -7.71 12.26 -8.19
N ARG A 83 -6.93 12.71 -9.18
CA ARG A 83 -5.52 13.11 -8.96
C ARG A 83 -5.39 14.30 -8.00
N THR A 84 -6.44 15.13 -7.93
CA THR A 84 -6.54 16.33 -7.10
C THR A 84 -7.20 16.06 -5.76
N TYR A 85 -7.53 14.80 -5.42
CA TYR A 85 -8.18 14.46 -4.16
C TYR A 85 -7.33 14.92 -2.96
N SER A 86 -7.90 15.74 -2.09
CA SER A 86 -7.24 16.34 -0.92
C SER A 86 -7.78 15.81 0.42
N GLY A 87 -8.99 15.25 0.41
CA GLY A 87 -9.74 14.83 1.58
C GLY A 87 -11.23 14.81 1.27
N CYS A 88 -12.04 14.47 2.25
CA CYS A 88 -13.49 14.39 2.13
C CYS A 88 -14.16 14.76 3.45
N VAL A 89 -15.48 14.88 3.44
CA VAL A 89 -16.28 15.15 4.65
C VAL A 89 -16.91 13.86 5.15
N GLU A 90 -16.73 13.57 6.43
CA GLU A 90 -17.39 12.47 7.14
C GLU A 90 -18.01 13.00 8.42
N ALA A 91 -19.29 12.69 8.66
CA ALA A 91 -20.03 13.15 9.84
C ALA A 91 -20.02 14.67 10.11
N GLY A 92 -19.68 15.49 9.10
CA GLY A 92 -19.58 16.95 9.22
C GLY A 92 -18.14 17.46 9.39
N ASP A 93 -17.18 16.57 9.63
CA ASP A 93 -15.77 16.89 9.81
C ASP A 93 -14.97 16.65 8.52
N TYR A 94 -13.99 17.52 8.26
CA TYR A 94 -13.08 17.32 7.15
C TYR A 94 -12.00 16.30 7.49
N VAL A 95 -12.06 15.17 6.81
CA VAL A 95 -11.04 14.11 6.88
C VAL A 95 -9.98 14.39 5.82
N LYS A 96 -8.81 14.85 6.27
CA LYS A 96 -7.65 15.02 5.40
C LYS A 96 -7.18 13.65 4.90
N ARG A 97 -6.80 13.58 3.62
CA ARG A 97 -6.26 12.35 3.03
C ARG A 97 -5.02 11.86 3.80
N ASP A 98 -4.97 10.56 4.09
CA ASP A 98 -3.77 9.90 4.61
C ASP A 98 -2.91 9.42 3.44
N VAL A 99 -1.71 9.99 3.29
CA VAL A 99 -0.83 9.75 2.13
C VAL A 99 0.39 8.93 2.53
N LEU A 100 0.66 7.90 1.75
CA LEU A 100 1.93 7.18 1.71
C LEU A 100 2.66 7.52 0.41
N GLU A 101 3.88 8.00 0.52
CA GLU A 101 4.73 8.33 -0.64
C GLU A 101 5.59 7.13 -1.05
N CYS A 102 5.63 6.87 -2.35
CA CYS A 102 6.44 5.84 -2.99
C CYS A 102 7.81 6.37 -3.39
N SER A 103 8.80 5.48 -3.55
CA SER A 103 10.14 5.80 -4.05
C SER A 103 10.10 6.41 -5.46
N SER A 104 9.08 6.04 -6.25
CA SER A 104 8.81 6.57 -7.59
C SER A 104 8.15 7.97 -7.60
N GLY A 105 7.83 8.54 -6.45
CA GLY A 105 7.04 9.78 -6.32
C GLY A 105 5.53 9.59 -6.50
N GLN A 106 5.06 8.37 -6.75
CA GLN A 106 3.64 8.06 -6.68
C GLN A 106 3.13 8.24 -5.24
N ARG A 107 1.89 8.74 -5.11
CA ARG A 107 1.23 8.93 -3.80
C ARG A 107 0.04 8.00 -3.69
N ILE A 108 0.07 7.17 -2.65
CA ILE A 108 -1.02 6.26 -2.28
C ILE A 108 -1.82 6.94 -1.19
N VAL A 109 -3.14 6.94 -1.32
CA VAL A 109 -4.07 7.45 -0.32
C VAL A 109 -4.80 6.28 0.33
N ARG A 110 -4.97 6.35 1.64
CA ARG A 110 -5.68 5.35 2.46
C ARG A 110 -6.90 5.98 3.11
N PHE A 111 -7.90 5.16 3.36
CA PHE A 111 -9.12 5.60 4.03
C PHE A 111 -9.76 4.45 4.82
N ASP A 112 -10.24 4.77 6.02
CA ASP A 112 -11.02 3.91 6.92
C ASP A 112 -10.42 2.50 7.17
N GLU A 113 -9.09 2.37 7.11
CA GLU A 113 -8.37 1.08 7.21
C GLU A 113 -8.89 -0.05 6.29
N ALA A 114 -9.68 0.29 5.28
CA ALA A 114 -10.34 -0.66 4.40
C ALA A 114 -10.17 -0.28 2.93
N TYR A 115 -9.78 0.95 2.62
CA TYR A 115 -9.62 1.41 1.24
C TYR A 115 -8.23 1.97 0.98
N TRP A 116 -7.75 1.78 -0.25
CA TRP A 116 -6.55 2.43 -0.75
C TRP A 116 -6.61 2.66 -2.26
N ALA A 117 -5.90 3.69 -2.72
CA ALA A 117 -5.71 3.98 -4.14
C ALA A 117 -4.47 4.83 -4.36
N ALA A 118 -3.79 4.67 -5.50
CA ALA A 118 -2.91 5.73 -5.98
C ALA A 118 -3.75 6.94 -6.43
N LEU A 119 -3.23 8.17 -6.29
CA LEU A 119 -3.88 9.35 -6.85
C LEU A 119 -4.07 9.21 -8.37
N GLY A 120 -5.31 9.32 -8.85
CA GLY A 120 -5.65 9.07 -10.26
C GLY A 120 -5.83 7.61 -10.62
N GLY A 121 -5.67 6.69 -9.67
CA GLY A 121 -5.81 5.25 -9.83
C GLY A 121 -7.18 4.74 -9.39
N THR A 122 -7.36 3.42 -9.48
CA THR A 122 -8.57 2.73 -9.03
C THR A 122 -8.55 2.49 -7.53
N ILE A 123 -9.67 2.75 -6.88
CA ILE A 123 -9.89 2.50 -5.46
C ILE A 123 -10.08 1.00 -5.25
N LYS A 124 -9.27 0.45 -4.36
CA LYS A 124 -9.35 -0.94 -3.91
C LYS A 124 -9.90 -0.97 -2.49
N GLN A 125 -10.70 -1.99 -2.21
CA GLN A 125 -11.18 -2.32 -0.88
C GLN A 125 -10.42 -3.56 -0.38
N ALA A 126 -10.11 -3.58 0.91
CA ALA A 126 -9.36 -4.65 1.55
C ALA A 126 -10.27 -5.86 1.71
N ALA A 127 -9.72 -7.04 1.41
CA ALA A 127 -10.35 -8.28 1.77
C ALA A 127 -10.25 -8.52 3.29
N THR A 128 -9.21 -7.98 3.94
CA THR A 128 -8.99 -8.10 5.39
C THR A 128 -8.72 -6.76 6.06
N THR A 129 -9.48 -6.45 7.11
CA THR A 129 -9.28 -5.26 7.97
C THR A 129 -8.54 -5.66 9.25
N PRO A 130 -7.55 -4.87 9.74
CA PRO A 130 -7.08 -3.60 9.18
C PRO A 130 -6.23 -3.77 7.92
N LEU A 131 -6.20 -2.73 7.09
CA LEU A 131 -5.51 -2.63 5.79
C LEU A 131 -4.09 -3.24 5.79
N LYS A 132 -3.33 -3.05 6.88
CA LYS A 132 -1.95 -3.56 7.03
C LYS A 132 -1.84 -5.09 7.02
N LYS A 133 -2.95 -5.81 7.19
CA LYS A 133 -3.01 -7.28 7.13
C LYS A 133 -3.48 -7.79 5.77
N ASP A 134 -3.94 -6.90 4.90
CA ASP A 134 -4.39 -7.26 3.56
C ASP A 134 -3.18 -7.50 2.65
N ALA A 135 -3.11 -8.68 2.04
CA ALA A 135 -1.98 -9.09 1.22
C ALA A 135 -1.82 -8.21 -0.03
N ASP A 136 -2.93 -7.80 -0.66
CA ASP A 136 -2.89 -6.97 -1.86
C ASP A 136 -2.40 -5.55 -1.54
N TYR A 137 -2.81 -5.01 -0.40
CA TYR A 137 -2.27 -3.74 0.07
C TYR A 137 -0.77 -3.85 0.42
N VAL A 138 -0.36 -4.90 1.13
CA VAL A 138 1.05 -5.09 1.52
C VAL A 138 1.94 -5.22 0.29
N ASP A 139 1.57 -6.06 -0.67
CA ASP A 139 2.30 -6.21 -1.94
C ASP A 139 2.41 -4.88 -2.68
N PHE A 140 1.30 -4.14 -2.76
CA PHE A 140 1.26 -2.83 -3.40
C PHE A 140 2.21 -1.82 -2.73
N VAL A 141 2.28 -1.80 -1.40
CA VAL A 141 3.20 -0.92 -0.66
C VAL A 141 4.66 -1.35 -0.80
N VAL A 142 4.94 -2.66 -0.82
CA VAL A 142 6.29 -3.19 -1.05
C VAL A 142 6.78 -2.76 -2.43
N ASN A 143 5.99 -2.97 -3.48
CA ASN A 143 6.33 -2.56 -4.85
C ASN A 143 6.45 -1.03 -5.00
N CYS A 144 5.65 -0.27 -4.25
CA CYS A 144 5.73 1.19 -4.19
C CYS A 144 7.06 1.70 -3.60
N ARG A 145 7.70 0.93 -2.72
CA ARG A 145 8.94 1.31 -2.04
C ARG A 145 10.19 0.69 -2.66
N ALA A 146 10.02 -0.31 -3.52
CA ALA A 146 11.08 -0.98 -4.25
C ALA A 146 11.88 -0.03 -5.16
#